data_AF-A0AAD9JDU6-F1
#
_entry.id   AF-A0AAD9JDU6-F1
#
_cell.length_a   1.000
_cell.length_b   1.000
_cell.length_c   1.000
_cell.angle_alpha   90.00
_cell.angle_beta   90.00
_cell.angle_gamma   90.00
#
_symmetry.space_group_name_H-M   'P 1'
#
loop_
_entity.id
_entity.type
_entity.pdbx_description
1 polymer ?
#
loop_
_entity_poly.entity_id
_entity_poly.type
_entity_poly.pdbx_seq_one_letter_code
_entity_poly.pdbx_strand_id
1 'polypeptide(L)'
;MTDKTDKHIQFEIREEEAALKSLLSLIVQVTLELQDKLRLMFLPTAERCHYIFTMRDISNIFSNLIEQDSGMVTAGNLLGSQGNRSMDDNSDLYNPVYNVPDVKVLLEHGVEEYNKTHPRIKLALYRTVIEQVCRLARVISSPHEVAHCVLVSEGCPGRTPIIVNLAAHLCGFSVFKINSSPRGSSTDYKLGVFKADIVAAYTRAGVKGEKVLFLLEDDELSEEDFLVFLSEFIVSGSISHLFSQEEQTTIINSIRTEVTQAGLSYTRDVAWEFFLR
;
A
#
# COMPACT_ATOMS: atom_id res chain seq x y z
N MET A 1 -6.78 -52.67 -17.17
CA MET A 1 -6.47 -51.57 -18.14
C MET A 1 -6.26 -50.21 -17.45
N THR A 2 -6.22 -50.14 -16.11
CA THR A 2 -6.06 -48.91 -15.33
C THR A 2 -4.60 -48.57 -14.97
N ASP A 3 -3.70 -49.55 -14.87
CA ASP A 3 -2.29 -49.35 -14.45
C ASP A 3 -1.40 -48.65 -15.50
N LYS A 4 -1.78 -48.63 -16.79
CA LYS A 4 -1.01 -47.91 -17.82
C LYS A 4 -1.32 -46.41 -17.86
N THR A 5 -2.52 -46.02 -17.48
CA THR A 5 -2.96 -44.62 -17.48
C THR A 5 -2.38 -43.87 -16.28
N ASP A 6 -2.35 -44.50 -15.10
CA ASP A 6 -1.73 -43.92 -13.89
C ASP A 6 -0.22 -43.68 -14.05
N LYS A 7 0.49 -44.59 -14.72
CA LYS A 7 1.93 -44.43 -15.01
C LYS A 7 2.22 -43.34 -16.04
N HIS A 8 1.29 -43.07 -16.94
CA HIS A 8 1.45 -41.99 -17.92
C HIS A 8 1.23 -40.63 -17.25
N ILE A 9 0.19 -40.51 -16.42
CA ILE A 9 -0.09 -39.30 -15.62
C ILE A 9 1.05 -39.01 -14.65
N GLN A 10 1.57 -40.02 -13.95
CA GLN A 10 2.74 -39.88 -13.06
C GLN A 10 4.03 -39.47 -13.80
N PHE A 11 4.17 -39.85 -15.07
CA PHE A 11 5.32 -39.49 -15.90
C PHE A 11 5.21 -38.04 -16.42
N GLU A 12 4.02 -37.64 -16.85
CA GLU A 12 3.69 -36.30 -17.34
C GLU A 12 3.87 -35.25 -16.23
N ILE A 13 3.40 -35.55 -15.00
CA ILE A 13 3.64 -34.71 -13.80
C ILE A 13 5.15 -34.59 -13.50
N ARG A 14 5.93 -35.65 -13.72
CA ARG A 14 7.38 -35.64 -13.46
C ARG A 14 8.17 -34.83 -14.48
N GLU A 15 7.71 -34.77 -15.74
CA GLU A 15 8.29 -33.92 -16.78
C GLU A 15 7.94 -32.44 -16.55
N GLU A 16 6.69 -32.14 -16.17
CA GLU A 16 6.29 -30.78 -15.78
C GLU A 16 7.09 -30.26 -14.58
N GLU A 17 7.33 -31.10 -13.57
CA GLU A 17 8.20 -30.75 -12.44
C GLU A 17 9.65 -30.49 -12.85
N ALA A 18 10.18 -31.24 -13.82
CA ALA A 18 11.54 -31.05 -14.30
C ALA A 18 11.68 -29.74 -15.09
N ALA A 19 10.69 -29.42 -15.92
CA ALA A 19 10.61 -28.14 -16.62
C ALA A 19 10.48 -26.97 -15.64
N LEU A 20 9.64 -27.10 -14.61
CA LEU A 20 9.47 -26.10 -13.55
C LEU A 20 10.77 -25.90 -12.75
N LYS A 21 11.47 -26.98 -12.38
CA LYS A 21 12.77 -26.90 -11.69
C LYS A 21 13.82 -26.18 -12.54
N SER A 22 13.85 -26.45 -13.84
CA SER A 22 14.74 -25.75 -14.77
C SER A 22 14.39 -24.26 -14.88
N LEU A 23 13.10 -23.91 -14.95
CA LEU A 23 12.64 -22.53 -15.00
C LEU A 23 12.96 -21.77 -13.72
N LEU A 24 12.72 -22.39 -12.55
CA LEU A 24 13.07 -21.81 -11.24
C LEU A 24 14.57 -21.54 -11.14
N SER A 25 15.41 -22.49 -11.59
CA SER A 25 16.86 -22.29 -11.64
C SER A 25 17.24 -21.09 -12.52
N LEU A 26 16.57 -20.92 -13.66
CA LEU A 26 16.80 -19.80 -14.56
C LEU A 26 16.35 -18.47 -13.92
N ILE A 27 15.18 -18.43 -13.29
CA ILE A 27 14.65 -17.24 -12.61
C ILE A 27 15.60 -16.81 -11.50
N VAL A 28 16.11 -17.73 -10.68
CA VAL A 28 17.09 -17.43 -9.63
C VAL A 28 18.37 -16.84 -10.24
N GLN A 29 18.88 -17.44 -11.31
CA GLN A 29 20.08 -16.93 -11.98
C GLN A 29 19.85 -15.51 -12.54
N VAL A 30 18.76 -15.29 -13.28
CA VAL A 30 18.41 -13.98 -13.84
C VAL A 30 18.22 -12.94 -12.74
N THR A 31 17.63 -13.33 -11.61
CA THR A 31 17.43 -12.45 -10.46
C THR A 31 18.75 -11.98 -9.86
N LEU A 32 19.71 -12.89 -9.70
CA LEU A 32 21.05 -12.56 -9.21
C LEU A 32 21.80 -11.65 -10.19
N GLU A 33 21.79 -12.00 -11.48
CA GLU A 33 22.42 -11.18 -12.52
C GLU A 33 21.79 -9.78 -12.62
N LEU A 34 20.47 -9.69 -12.47
CA LEU A 34 19.75 -8.43 -12.44
C LEU A 34 20.14 -7.60 -11.22
N GLN A 35 20.20 -8.23 -10.03
CA GLN A 35 20.59 -7.56 -8.80
C GLN A 35 22.00 -6.98 -8.89
N ASP A 36 22.94 -7.76 -9.42
CA ASP A 36 24.32 -7.33 -9.60
C ASP A 36 24.41 -6.18 -10.60
N LYS A 37 23.69 -6.28 -11.73
CA LYS A 37 23.61 -5.18 -12.72
C LYS A 37 23.01 -3.92 -12.13
N LEU A 38 21.92 -4.00 -11.36
CA LEU A 38 21.28 -2.85 -10.73
C LEU A 38 22.25 -2.14 -9.78
N ARG A 39 22.97 -2.89 -8.94
CA ARG A 39 23.97 -2.33 -8.02
C ARG A 39 25.14 -1.66 -8.71
N LEU A 40 25.57 -2.19 -9.85
CA LEU A 40 26.68 -1.64 -10.62
C LEU A 40 26.27 -0.43 -11.47
N MET A 41 25.04 -0.41 -11.99
CA MET A 41 24.54 0.68 -12.83
C MET A 41 24.03 1.87 -12.01
N PHE A 42 23.41 1.60 -10.86
CA PHE A 42 22.80 2.61 -10.01
C PHE A 42 23.55 2.71 -8.69
N LEU A 43 24.73 3.34 -8.76
CA LEU A 43 25.56 3.57 -7.59
C LEU A 43 24.96 4.69 -6.72
N PRO A 44 24.98 4.54 -5.39
CA PRO A 44 24.60 5.61 -4.47
C PRO A 44 25.61 6.74 -4.58
N THR A 45 25.15 7.91 -5.02
CA THR A 45 25.92 9.15 -5.04
C THR A 45 25.23 10.20 -4.18
N ALA A 46 25.88 11.33 -3.89
CA ALA A 46 25.26 12.42 -3.13
C ALA A 46 23.96 12.93 -3.78
N GLU A 47 23.91 12.99 -5.12
CA GLU A 47 22.73 13.39 -5.88
C GLU A 47 21.67 12.27 -6.00
N ARG A 48 22.09 11.02 -5.80
CA ARG A 48 21.25 9.82 -5.99
C ARG A 48 21.37 8.90 -4.78
N CYS A 49 21.18 9.47 -3.60
CA CYS A 49 21.34 8.77 -2.33
C CYS A 49 20.32 7.65 -2.12
N HIS A 50 19.20 7.69 -2.83
CA HIS A 50 18.13 6.68 -2.80
C HIS A 50 18.43 5.44 -3.66
N TYR A 51 19.59 5.37 -4.33
CA TYR A 51 20.00 4.20 -5.11
C TYR A 51 20.61 3.13 -4.22
N ILE A 52 19.76 2.53 -3.40
CA ILE A 52 20.12 1.45 -2.48
C ILE A 52 19.28 0.24 -2.88
N PHE A 53 19.93 -0.76 -3.49
CA PHE A 53 19.26 -1.98 -3.95
C PHE A 53 19.65 -3.17 -3.06
N THR A 54 18.67 -3.67 -2.33
CA THR A 54 18.78 -4.78 -1.37
C THR A 54 18.04 -6.01 -1.86
N MET A 55 18.27 -7.16 -1.22
CA MET A 55 17.50 -8.38 -1.54
C MET A 55 16.03 -8.26 -1.11
N ARG A 56 15.70 -7.33 -0.22
CA ARG A 56 14.32 -7.05 0.20
C ARG A 56 13.49 -6.52 -0.97
N ASP A 57 14.07 -5.68 -1.81
CA ASP A 57 13.39 -5.11 -2.98
C ASP A 57 12.99 -6.22 -3.97
N ILE A 58 13.85 -7.22 -4.14
CA ILE A 58 13.58 -8.41 -4.94
C ILE A 58 12.49 -9.26 -4.30
N SER A 59 12.53 -9.46 -2.99
CA SER A 59 11.47 -10.17 -2.26
C SER A 59 10.10 -9.55 -2.53
N ASN A 60 10.00 -8.22 -2.49
CA ASN A 60 8.75 -7.52 -2.76
C ASN A 60 8.29 -7.72 -4.22
N ILE A 61 9.21 -7.78 -5.20
CA ILE A 61 8.85 -8.08 -6.58
C ILE A 61 8.25 -9.49 -6.69
N PHE A 62 8.87 -10.50 -6.07
CA PHE A 62 8.38 -11.86 -6.11
C PHE A 62 7.08 -12.06 -5.34
N SER A 63 6.94 -11.46 -4.16
CA SER A 63 5.67 -11.45 -3.44
C SER A 63 4.57 -10.81 -4.27
N ASN A 64 4.82 -9.65 -4.88
CA ASN A 64 3.85 -9.04 -5.80
C ASN A 64 3.62 -9.87 -7.07
N LEU A 65 4.53 -10.73 -7.51
CA LEU A 65 4.29 -11.65 -8.62
C LEU A 65 3.42 -12.85 -8.19
N ILE A 66 3.70 -13.41 -7.01
CA ILE A 66 3.04 -14.61 -6.47
C ILE A 66 1.63 -14.26 -5.99
N GLU A 67 1.49 -13.14 -5.27
CA GLU A 67 0.23 -12.73 -4.67
C GLU A 67 -0.70 -12.03 -5.69
N GLN A 68 -0.19 -11.60 -6.85
CA GLN A 68 -1.01 -11.00 -7.92
C GLN A 68 -1.53 -11.98 -8.98
N ASP A 69 -1.34 -13.31 -8.84
CA ASP A 69 -2.00 -14.31 -9.71
C ASP A 69 -3.54 -14.34 -9.57
N SER A 70 -4.06 -13.59 -8.60
CA SER A 70 -5.41 -13.06 -8.59
C SER A 70 -5.44 -11.82 -7.66
N GLY A 71 -4.97 -10.65 -8.12
CA GLY A 71 -5.79 -9.44 -8.31
C GLY A 71 -5.60 -7.97 -7.68
N MET A 72 -6.49 -6.92 -7.89
CA MET A 72 -6.49 -5.40 -7.97
C MET A 72 -7.77 -4.94 -7.28
N VAL A 73 -7.56 -4.10 -6.30
CA VAL A 73 -8.42 -2.94 -6.15
C VAL A 73 -8.49 -2.13 -7.46
N THR A 74 -9.56 -2.32 -8.22
CA THR A 74 -10.07 -1.25 -9.08
C THR A 74 -11.01 -0.47 -8.19
N ALA A 75 -10.89 0.83 -8.24
CA ALA A 75 -11.88 1.74 -7.68
C ALA A 75 -13.26 1.50 -8.26
N GLY A 76 -14.03 0.63 -7.63
CA GLY A 76 -15.45 0.49 -7.90
C GLY A 76 -15.81 0.00 -9.30
N ASN A 77 -16.93 -0.72 -9.35
CA ASN A 77 -17.71 -0.88 -10.55
C ASN A 77 -18.12 0.49 -11.11
N LEU A 78 -17.36 1.05 -12.05
CA LEU A 78 -17.72 2.28 -12.75
C LEU A 78 -17.84 2.13 -14.27
N LEU A 79 -17.52 0.95 -14.80
CA LEU A 79 -17.85 0.59 -16.17
C LEU A 79 -18.78 -0.62 -16.12
N GLY A 80 -20.08 -0.31 -16.06
CA GLY A 80 -21.15 -1.28 -16.25
C GLY A 80 -20.97 -2.01 -17.58
N SER A 81 -20.35 -3.19 -17.52
CA SER A 81 -20.51 -4.21 -18.53
C SER A 81 -21.87 -4.85 -18.33
N GLN A 82 -22.76 -4.61 -19.29
CA GLN A 82 -23.95 -5.42 -19.55
C GLN A 82 -23.56 -6.91 -19.54
N GLY A 83 -23.82 -7.59 -18.42
CA GLY A 83 -23.46 -8.99 -18.27
C GLY A 83 -23.75 -9.48 -16.87
N ASN A 84 -24.98 -9.96 -16.68
CA ASN A 84 -25.51 -10.68 -15.52
C ASN A 84 -24.43 -11.51 -14.77
N ARG A 85 -23.85 -10.98 -13.68
CA ARG A 85 -23.01 -11.73 -12.73
C ARG A 85 -23.39 -11.37 -11.31
N SER A 86 -23.52 -12.41 -10.50
CA SER A 86 -23.95 -12.48 -9.11
C SER A 86 -23.10 -11.63 -8.17
N MET A 87 -23.76 -11.05 -7.16
CA MET A 87 -23.25 -10.10 -6.14
C MET A 87 -22.26 -10.69 -5.12
N ASP A 88 -21.51 -11.75 -5.42
CA ASP A 88 -20.75 -12.52 -4.41
C ASP A 88 -19.31 -12.88 -4.79
N ASP A 89 -18.72 -12.24 -5.81
CA ASP A 89 -17.32 -12.49 -6.19
C ASP A 89 -16.43 -11.33 -5.72
N ASN A 90 -15.35 -11.68 -5.01
CA ASN A 90 -14.29 -10.81 -4.51
C ASN A 90 -13.58 -10.11 -5.69
N SER A 91 -14.22 -9.09 -6.27
CA SER A 91 -13.86 -8.48 -7.57
C SER A 91 -12.79 -7.40 -7.50
N ASP A 92 -12.17 -7.23 -6.34
CA ASP A 92 -10.99 -6.40 -6.17
C ASP A 92 -9.77 -7.17 -6.70
N LEU A 93 -9.83 -7.57 -7.99
CA LEU A 93 -8.83 -8.35 -8.73
C LEU A 93 -8.15 -7.61 -9.98
N TYR A 94 -6.87 -7.89 -10.32
CA TYR A 94 -5.81 -7.00 -10.88
C TYR A 94 -5.62 -7.34 -12.28
N ASN A 95 -5.90 -6.34 -13.09
CA ASN A 95 -5.98 -6.53 -14.50
C ASN A 95 -4.91 -5.67 -15.14
N PRO A 96 -3.87 -6.28 -15.71
CA PRO A 96 -2.91 -5.52 -16.50
C PRO A 96 -3.64 -4.92 -17.71
N VAL A 97 -3.73 -3.59 -17.74
CA VAL A 97 -4.31 -2.86 -18.88
C VAL A 97 -3.18 -2.36 -19.76
N TYR A 98 -3.24 -2.70 -21.05
CA TYR A 98 -2.25 -2.29 -22.04
C TYR A 98 -2.70 -1.08 -22.87
N ASN A 99 -3.98 -0.71 -22.79
CA ASN A 99 -4.58 0.41 -23.51
C ASN A 99 -4.70 1.65 -22.63
N VAL A 100 -3.82 2.63 -22.87
CA VAL A 100 -3.85 3.93 -22.18
C VAL A 100 -5.18 4.70 -22.35
N PRO A 101 -5.86 4.69 -23.51
CA PRO A 101 -7.13 5.39 -23.67
C PRO A 101 -8.23 4.88 -22.72
N ASP A 102 -8.30 3.56 -22.52
CA ASP A 102 -9.32 2.94 -21.68
C ASP A 102 -9.10 3.32 -20.20
N VAL A 103 -7.83 3.31 -19.75
CA VAL A 103 -7.45 3.78 -18.40
C VAL A 103 -7.78 5.26 -18.23
N LYS A 104 -7.62 6.09 -19.27
CA LYS A 104 -7.94 7.51 -19.20
C LYS A 104 -9.43 7.73 -18.92
N VAL A 105 -10.31 7.01 -19.61
CA VAL A 105 -11.77 7.10 -19.40
C VAL A 105 -12.14 6.67 -17.98
N LEU A 106 -11.53 5.58 -17.47
CA LEU A 106 -11.73 5.13 -16.09
C LEU A 106 -11.31 6.21 -15.08
N LEU A 107 -10.13 6.81 -15.26
CA LEU A 107 -9.63 7.86 -14.37
C LEU A 107 -10.46 9.14 -14.44
N GLU A 108 -10.98 9.50 -15.61
CA GLU A 108 -11.91 10.63 -15.76
C GLU A 108 -13.17 10.40 -14.93
N HIS A 109 -13.75 9.20 -15.02
CA HIS A 109 -14.89 8.81 -14.19
C HIS A 109 -14.53 8.83 -12.69
N GLY A 110 -13.37 8.32 -12.30
CA GLY A 110 -12.90 8.36 -10.91
C GLY A 110 -12.72 9.78 -10.37
N VAL A 111 -12.26 10.72 -11.20
CA VAL A 111 -12.18 12.14 -10.84
C VAL A 111 -13.57 12.77 -10.69
N GLU A 112 -14.53 12.40 -11.53
CA GLU A 112 -15.92 12.87 -11.40
C GLU A 112 -16.56 12.38 -10.10
N GLU A 113 -16.37 11.11 -9.75
CA GLU A 113 -16.79 10.51 -8.48
C GLU A 113 -16.19 11.23 -7.27
N TYR A 114 -14.86 11.44 -7.29
CA TYR A 114 -14.17 12.18 -6.25
C TYR A 114 -14.75 13.59 -6.08
N ASN A 115 -15.01 14.28 -7.19
CA ASN A 115 -15.54 15.64 -7.19
C ASN A 115 -16.99 15.75 -6.66
N LYS A 116 -17.74 14.64 -6.53
CA LYS A 116 -19.08 14.64 -5.89
C LYS A 116 -18.96 14.74 -4.37
N THR A 117 -17.92 14.15 -3.78
CA THR A 117 -17.76 13.98 -2.33
C THR A 117 -16.70 14.91 -1.73
N HIS A 118 -15.73 15.33 -2.53
CA HIS A 118 -14.57 16.11 -2.11
C HIS A 118 -14.45 17.43 -2.89
N PRO A 119 -13.59 18.37 -2.45
CA PRO A 119 -13.33 19.61 -3.17
C PRO A 119 -12.93 19.34 -4.63
N ARG A 120 -13.52 20.09 -5.56
CA ARG A 120 -13.36 19.84 -6.99
C ARG A 120 -11.90 19.97 -7.44
N ILE A 121 -11.33 18.87 -7.90
CA ILE A 121 -10.00 18.79 -8.49
C ILE A 121 -10.09 18.99 -10.00
N LYS A 122 -9.23 19.84 -10.55
CA LYS A 122 -8.98 19.97 -11.99
C LYS A 122 -7.61 19.37 -12.31
N LEU A 123 -7.59 18.08 -12.63
CA LEU A 123 -6.37 17.36 -13.01
C LEU A 123 -6.39 17.06 -14.51
N ALA A 124 -5.37 17.54 -15.24
CA ALA A 124 -5.18 17.14 -16.62
C ALA A 124 -4.54 15.74 -16.67
N LEU A 125 -5.24 14.77 -17.27
CA LEU A 125 -4.78 13.39 -17.39
C LEU A 125 -3.95 13.20 -18.66
N TYR A 126 -2.66 13.49 -18.57
CA TYR A 126 -1.65 13.10 -19.57
C TYR A 126 -0.99 11.77 -19.19
N ARG A 127 -0.34 11.14 -20.16
CA ARG A 127 0.31 9.82 -20.02
C ARG A 127 1.10 9.66 -18.71
N THR A 128 1.96 10.62 -18.37
CA THR A 128 2.77 10.56 -17.14
C THR A 128 1.93 10.59 -15.87
N VAL A 129 0.86 11.39 -15.80
CA VAL A 129 -0.05 11.41 -14.65
C VAL A 129 -0.78 10.07 -14.52
N ILE A 130 -1.26 9.53 -15.64
CA ILE A 130 -1.95 8.24 -15.68
C ILE A 130 -1.02 7.16 -15.13
N GLU A 131 0.23 7.11 -15.63
CA GLU A 131 1.24 6.16 -15.14
C GLU A 131 1.55 6.37 -13.65
N GLN A 132 1.63 7.61 -13.16
CA GLN A 132 1.85 7.92 -11.75
C GLN A 132 0.70 7.45 -10.86
N VAL A 133 -0.56 7.71 -11.24
CA VAL A 133 -1.75 7.26 -10.51
C VAL A 133 -1.81 5.73 -10.49
N CYS A 134 -1.56 5.07 -11.61
CA CYS A 134 -1.56 3.61 -11.68
C CYS A 134 -0.45 2.99 -10.82
N ARG A 135 0.75 3.57 -10.82
CA ARG A 135 1.85 3.13 -9.95
C ARG A 135 1.49 3.29 -8.47
N LEU A 136 0.91 4.42 -8.10
CA LEU A 136 0.48 4.67 -6.73
C LEU A 136 -0.63 3.73 -6.29
N ALA A 137 -1.66 3.55 -7.12
CA ALA A 137 -2.74 2.61 -6.85
C ALA A 137 -2.19 1.19 -6.65
N ARG A 138 -1.19 0.77 -7.45
CA ARG A 138 -0.53 -0.53 -7.28
C ARG A 138 0.24 -0.64 -5.97
N VAL A 139 0.94 0.41 -5.54
CA VAL A 139 1.67 0.39 -4.26
C VAL A 139 0.70 0.35 -3.08
N ILE A 140 -0.38 1.14 -3.13
CA ILE A 140 -1.41 1.19 -2.08
C ILE A 140 -2.17 -0.15 -1.99
N SER A 141 -2.41 -0.78 -3.13
CA SER A 141 -3.12 -2.07 -3.21
C SER A 141 -2.19 -3.27 -3.08
N SER A 142 -0.93 -3.05 -2.68
CA SER A 142 0.01 -4.15 -2.53
C SER A 142 -0.45 -5.04 -1.35
N PRO A 143 -0.39 -6.38 -1.52
CA PRO A 143 -0.79 -7.36 -0.51
C PRO A 143 0.07 -7.35 0.76
N HIS A 144 1.18 -6.62 0.76
CA HIS A 144 2.04 -6.45 1.92
C HIS A 144 1.29 -5.71 3.04
N GLU A 145 1.39 -6.21 4.28
CA GLU A 145 0.75 -5.60 5.48
C GLU A 145 1.13 -4.12 5.66
N VAL A 146 2.29 -3.67 5.13
CA VAL A 146 2.72 -2.28 5.16
C VAL A 146 3.33 -1.86 3.81
N ALA A 147 2.79 -0.78 3.23
CA ALA A 147 3.32 -0.17 2.00
C ALA A 147 3.69 1.30 2.25
N HIS A 148 4.92 1.66 1.89
CA HIS A 148 5.41 3.03 1.96
C HIS A 148 5.85 3.51 0.57
N CYS A 149 5.58 4.77 0.25
CA CYS A 149 5.97 5.36 -1.02
C CYS A 149 6.55 6.74 -0.80
N VAL A 150 7.75 6.99 -1.34
CA VAL A 150 8.34 8.33 -1.41
C VAL A 150 8.08 8.87 -2.81
N LEU A 151 7.37 9.99 -2.88
CA LEU A 151 7.05 10.65 -4.14
C LEU A 151 7.99 11.81 -4.40
N VAL A 152 8.92 11.60 -5.34
CA VAL A 152 9.79 12.66 -5.84
C VAL A 152 9.19 13.20 -7.13
N SER A 153 8.77 14.46 -7.12
CA SER A 153 8.23 15.14 -8.30
C SER A 153 8.92 16.49 -8.46
N GLU A 154 9.45 16.73 -9.65
CA GLU A 154 9.91 18.05 -10.04
C GLU A 154 8.69 18.91 -10.44
N GLY A 155 8.57 20.12 -9.90
CA GLY A 155 7.53 21.08 -10.30
C GLY A 155 6.61 21.52 -9.16
N CYS A 156 5.31 21.65 -9.47
CA CYS A 156 4.34 22.32 -8.59
C CYS A 156 3.98 21.49 -7.34
N PRO A 157 4.23 21.99 -6.11
CA PRO A 157 4.02 21.24 -4.87
C PRO A 157 2.57 20.78 -4.66
N GLY A 158 1.58 21.51 -5.18
CA GLY A 158 0.16 21.15 -5.05
C GLY A 158 -0.30 19.99 -5.94
N ARG A 159 0.50 19.54 -6.92
CA ARG A 159 0.07 18.48 -7.85
C ARG A 159 0.19 17.09 -7.26
N THR A 160 1.23 16.83 -6.46
CA THR A 160 1.47 15.52 -5.86
C THR A 160 0.35 15.11 -4.90
N PRO A 161 -0.10 15.97 -3.95
CA PRO A 161 -1.20 15.62 -3.07
C PRO A 161 -2.51 15.33 -3.81
N ILE A 162 -2.77 16.03 -4.92
CA ILE A 162 -3.95 15.80 -5.77
C ILE A 162 -3.92 14.37 -6.36
N ILE A 163 -2.76 13.95 -6.87
CA ILE A 163 -2.57 12.61 -7.45
C ILE A 163 -2.74 11.54 -6.37
N VAL A 164 -2.18 11.76 -5.18
CA VAL A 164 -2.32 10.84 -4.04
C VAL A 164 -3.76 10.73 -3.59
N ASN A 165 -4.49 11.84 -3.45
CA ASN A 165 -5.90 11.83 -3.08
C ASN A 165 -6.76 11.05 -4.08
N LEU A 166 -6.51 11.23 -5.37
CA LEU A 166 -7.18 10.45 -6.41
C LEU A 166 -6.84 8.96 -6.28
N ALA A 167 -5.56 8.59 -6.19
CA ALA A 167 -5.15 7.20 -6.07
C ALA A 167 -5.69 6.52 -4.80
N ALA A 168 -5.71 7.24 -3.66
CA ALA A 168 -6.26 6.76 -2.40
C ALA A 168 -7.78 6.56 -2.49
N HIS A 169 -8.51 7.52 -3.06
CA HIS A 169 -9.94 7.39 -3.30
C HIS A 169 -10.25 6.20 -4.20
N LEU A 170 -9.44 6.02 -5.24
CA LEU A 170 -9.54 4.87 -6.13
C LEU A 170 -9.34 3.56 -5.35
N CYS A 171 -8.47 3.53 -4.35
CA CYS A 171 -8.26 2.32 -3.56
C CYS A 171 -9.24 2.17 -2.37
N GLY A 172 -10.16 3.12 -2.17
CA GLY A 172 -11.05 3.16 -1.00
C GLY A 172 -10.35 3.58 0.30
N PHE A 173 -9.19 4.22 0.22
CA PHE A 173 -8.46 4.75 1.38
C PHE A 173 -8.86 6.20 1.65
N SER A 174 -9.07 6.54 2.92
CA SER A 174 -9.15 7.94 3.36
C SER A 174 -7.76 8.50 3.54
N VAL A 175 -7.47 9.63 2.89
CA VAL A 175 -6.22 10.36 3.12
C VAL A 175 -6.28 11.13 4.44
N PHE A 176 -5.31 10.90 5.30
CA PHE A 176 -5.08 11.66 6.51
C PHE A 176 -3.82 12.51 6.32
N LYS A 177 -4.00 13.83 6.38
CA LYS A 177 -2.91 14.80 6.37
C LYS A 177 -2.68 15.31 7.78
N ILE A 178 -1.43 15.59 8.12
CA ILE A 178 -1.08 16.23 9.40
C ILE A 178 -1.57 17.68 9.36
N ASN A 179 -2.01 18.18 10.50
CA ASN A 179 -2.32 19.60 10.63
C ASN A 179 -1.04 20.38 10.92
N SER A 180 -0.62 21.23 9.99
CA SER A 180 0.54 22.09 10.22
C SER A 180 0.27 23.06 11.38
N SER A 181 1.12 23.02 12.41
CA SER A 181 1.08 23.97 13.52
C SER A 181 1.41 25.40 13.05
N PRO A 182 0.83 26.46 13.65
CA PRO A 182 1.14 27.84 13.30
C PRO A 182 2.63 28.16 13.38
N ARG A 183 3.14 28.95 12.42
CA ARG A 183 4.54 29.42 12.43
C ARG A 183 4.81 30.22 13.72
N GLY A 184 5.71 29.70 14.58
CA GLY A 184 6.11 30.34 15.84
C GLY A 184 5.72 29.58 17.12
N SER A 185 5.05 28.42 17.02
CA SER A 185 4.83 27.56 18.19
C SER A 185 6.13 26.88 18.65
N SER A 186 6.26 26.65 19.96
CA SER A 186 7.36 25.86 20.53
C SER A 186 7.41 24.45 19.93
N THR A 187 8.61 23.88 19.79
CA THR A 187 8.84 22.54 19.26
C THR A 187 8.02 21.47 20.00
N ASP A 188 7.90 21.59 21.33
CA ASP A 188 7.08 20.69 22.15
C ASP A 188 5.59 20.70 21.78
N TYR A 189 5.05 21.88 21.44
CA TYR A 189 3.65 22.00 21.03
C TYR A 189 3.41 21.34 19.67
N LYS A 190 4.35 21.52 18.73
CA LYS A 190 4.27 20.85 17.42
C LYS A 190 4.29 19.34 17.56
N LEU A 191 5.20 18.83 18.40
CA LEU A 191 5.30 17.40 18.66
C LEU A 191 4.04 16.85 19.35
N GLY A 192 3.45 17.61 20.27
CA GLY A 192 2.19 17.25 20.91
C GLY A 192 1.02 17.12 19.92
N VAL A 193 0.89 18.09 19.00
CA VAL A 193 -0.14 18.05 17.93
C VAL A 193 0.10 16.86 17.00
N PHE A 194 1.36 16.63 16.59
CA PHE A 194 1.71 15.50 15.75
C PHE A 194 1.38 14.15 16.39
N LYS A 195 1.71 13.96 17.67
CA LYS A 195 1.35 12.74 18.41
C LYS A 195 -0.16 12.53 18.45
N ALA A 196 -0.92 13.60 18.71
CA ALA A 196 -2.38 13.53 18.71
C ALA A 196 -2.95 13.15 17.32
N ASP A 197 -2.37 13.69 16.24
CA ASP A 197 -2.76 13.36 14.86
C ASP A 197 -2.47 11.88 14.53
N ILE A 198 -1.32 11.33 14.94
CA ILE A 198 -1.03 9.90 14.76
C ILE A 198 -2.00 9.03 15.59
N VAL A 199 -2.25 9.39 16.86
CA VAL A 199 -3.22 8.69 17.71
C VAL A 199 -4.60 8.66 17.05
N ALA A 200 -5.03 9.77 16.45
CA ALA A 200 -6.29 9.84 15.72
C ALA A 200 -6.29 8.92 14.48
N ALA A 201 -5.19 8.88 13.72
CA ALA A 201 -5.05 7.99 12.57
C ALA A 201 -5.13 6.50 12.97
N TYR A 202 -4.39 6.09 14.00
CA TYR A 202 -4.43 4.73 14.55
C TYR A 202 -5.83 4.36 15.06
N THR A 203 -6.52 5.30 15.74
CA THR A 203 -7.86 5.03 16.25
C THR A 203 -8.87 4.85 15.11
N ARG A 204 -8.74 5.61 14.01
CA ARG A 204 -9.57 5.42 12.81
C ARG A 204 -9.31 4.07 12.14
N ALA A 205 -8.04 3.70 12.00
CA ALA A 205 -7.66 2.44 11.39
C ALA A 205 -8.08 1.24 12.26
N GLY A 206 -7.63 1.19 13.51
CA GLY A 206 -7.79 0.02 14.37
C GLY A 206 -9.14 -0.10 15.10
N VAL A 207 -9.90 0.98 15.31
CA VAL A 207 -11.22 0.90 15.97
C VAL A 207 -12.37 0.94 14.97
N LYS A 208 -12.26 1.71 13.89
CA LYS A 208 -13.32 1.79 12.87
C LYS A 208 -13.11 0.84 11.69
N GLY A 209 -11.95 0.19 11.59
CA GLY A 209 -11.57 -0.61 10.44
C GLY A 209 -11.45 0.19 9.14
N GLU A 210 -11.21 1.51 9.24
CA GLU A 210 -11.10 2.37 8.06
C GLU A 210 -9.71 2.25 7.43
N LYS A 211 -9.65 2.09 6.11
CA LYS A 211 -8.37 2.13 5.37
C LYS A 211 -7.85 3.56 5.35
N VAL A 212 -6.79 3.85 6.09
CA VAL A 212 -6.20 5.19 6.20
C VAL A 212 -4.87 5.26 5.46
N LEU A 213 -4.72 6.25 4.58
CA LEU A 213 -3.44 6.59 3.95
C LEU A 213 -2.87 7.83 4.63
N PHE A 214 -1.69 7.70 5.21
CA PHE A 214 -0.98 8.81 5.83
C PHE A 214 -0.17 9.58 4.78
N LEU A 215 -0.49 10.85 4.57
CA LEU A 215 0.23 11.71 3.63
C LEU A 215 1.08 12.71 4.40
N LEU A 216 2.39 12.68 4.11
CA LEU A 216 3.40 13.58 4.65
C LEU A 216 3.89 14.53 3.57
N GLU A 217 3.83 15.83 3.84
CA GLU A 217 4.37 16.86 2.95
C GLU A 217 5.73 17.37 3.48
N ASP A 218 6.60 17.84 2.59
CA ASP A 218 7.98 18.25 2.94
C ASP A 218 8.02 19.38 3.98
N ASP A 219 7.08 20.32 3.89
CA ASP A 219 6.94 21.43 4.84
C ASP A 219 6.77 20.97 6.30
N GLU A 220 6.30 19.72 6.51
CA GLU A 220 6.02 19.13 7.82
C GLU A 220 7.22 18.39 8.41
N LEU A 221 8.23 18.05 7.59
CA LEU A 221 9.40 17.25 7.96
C LEU A 221 10.58 18.06 8.53
N SER A 222 10.33 19.30 8.95
CA SER A 222 11.40 20.22 9.37
C SER A 222 11.98 19.94 10.77
N GLU A 223 11.34 19.09 11.57
CA GLU A 223 11.73 18.83 12.97
C GLU A 223 12.39 17.44 13.09
N GLU A 224 13.58 17.36 13.69
CA GLU A 224 14.33 16.10 13.83
C GLU A 224 13.59 15.03 14.66
N ASP A 225 12.86 15.47 15.69
CA ASP A 225 12.09 14.57 16.56
C ASP A 225 11.01 13.80 15.79
N PHE A 226 10.45 14.41 14.72
CA PHE A 226 9.48 13.76 13.86
C PHE A 226 10.06 12.55 13.14
N LEU A 227 11.29 12.67 12.65
CA LEU A 227 11.97 11.63 11.88
C LEU A 227 12.25 10.39 12.74
N VAL A 228 12.43 10.56 14.04
CA VAL A 228 12.60 9.44 14.99
C VAL A 228 11.31 8.60 15.04
N PHE A 229 10.15 9.25 15.20
CA PHE A 229 8.85 8.56 15.22
C PHE A 229 8.51 7.93 13.87
N LEU A 230 8.82 8.61 12.76
CA LEU A 230 8.62 8.06 11.42
C LEU A 230 9.50 6.82 11.18
N SER A 231 10.77 6.86 11.61
CA SER A 231 11.69 5.73 11.50
C SER A 231 11.21 4.54 12.31
N GLU A 232 10.75 4.76 13.55
CA GLU A 232 10.13 3.72 14.36
C GLU A 232 8.92 3.14 13.63
N PHE A 233 8.00 3.98 13.15
CA PHE A 233 6.83 3.54 12.40
C PHE A 233 7.16 2.70 11.16
N ILE A 234 8.17 3.09 10.38
CA ILE A 234 8.58 2.36 9.16
C ILE A 234 9.25 1.02 9.51
N VAL A 235 9.97 0.93 10.64
CA VAL A 235 10.72 -0.28 11.02
C VAL A 235 9.85 -1.29 11.76
N SER A 236 9.06 -0.85 12.73
CA SER A 236 8.25 -1.72 13.60
C SER A 236 6.76 -1.75 13.26
N GLY A 237 6.28 -0.89 12.35
CA GLY A 237 4.85 -0.74 12.04
C GLY A 237 4.01 -0.15 13.19
N SER A 238 4.62 0.07 14.36
CA SER A 238 3.97 0.57 15.57
C SER A 238 4.94 1.42 16.39
N ILE A 239 4.43 2.45 17.07
CA ILE A 239 5.23 3.37 17.88
C ILE A 239 5.04 3.03 19.38
N SER A 240 6.12 2.68 20.07
CA SER A 240 6.12 2.04 21.39
C SER A 240 5.72 2.98 22.56
N HIS A 241 5.66 4.29 22.31
CA HIS A 241 5.36 5.33 23.33
C HIS A 241 4.33 6.37 22.86
N LEU A 242 3.44 5.97 21.96
CA LEU A 242 2.41 6.88 21.44
C LEU A 242 1.22 7.04 22.39
N PHE A 243 0.75 5.94 22.97
CA PHE A 243 -0.46 5.90 23.79
C PHE A 243 -0.16 5.86 25.28
N SER A 244 -0.91 6.64 26.06
CA SER A 244 -0.95 6.51 27.51
C SER A 244 -1.64 5.20 27.95
N GLN A 245 -1.40 4.75 29.19
CA GLN A 245 -2.06 3.54 29.71
C GLN A 245 -3.59 3.66 29.75
N GLU A 246 -4.11 4.88 29.94
CA GLU A 246 -5.54 5.17 29.94
C GLU A 246 -6.15 5.04 28.53
N GLU A 247 -5.48 5.59 27.52
CA GLU A 247 -5.89 5.48 26.12
C GLU A 247 -5.83 4.03 25.62
N GLN A 248 -4.76 3.29 25.94
CA GLN A 248 -4.66 1.87 25.61
C GLN A 248 -5.83 1.08 26.18
N THR A 249 -6.18 1.33 27.44
CA THR A 249 -7.30 0.63 28.09
C THR A 249 -8.63 0.98 27.43
N THR A 250 -8.81 2.22 26.99
CA THR A 250 -9.99 2.68 26.25
C THR A 250 -10.10 2.01 24.88
N ILE A 251 -9.00 1.92 24.13
CA ILE A 251 -8.93 1.27 22.82
C ILE A 251 -9.23 -0.22 22.96
N ILE A 252 -8.57 -0.92 23.89
CA ILE A 252 -8.75 -2.36 24.15
C ILE A 252 -10.20 -2.70 24.46
N ASN A 253 -10.89 -1.86 25.23
CA ASN A 253 -12.31 -2.05 25.52
C ASN A 253 -13.19 -1.86 24.27
N SER A 254 -12.80 -0.97 23.35
CA SER A 254 -13.55 -0.66 22.14
C SER A 254 -13.47 -1.79 21.11
N ILE A 255 -12.30 -2.42 20.96
CA ILE A 255 -12.07 -3.51 19.99
C ILE A 255 -12.50 -4.89 20.50
N ARG A 256 -12.94 -5.00 21.76
CA ARG A 256 -13.30 -6.28 22.39
C ARG A 256 -14.30 -7.08 21.55
N THR A 257 -15.30 -6.42 20.99
CA THR A 257 -16.31 -7.07 20.16
C THR A 257 -15.69 -7.65 18.89
N GLU A 258 -14.81 -6.91 18.23
CA GLU A 258 -14.13 -7.36 17.01
C GLU A 258 -13.17 -8.52 17.25
N VAL A 259 -12.40 -8.48 18.35
CA VAL A 259 -11.51 -9.59 18.74
C VAL A 259 -12.29 -10.87 18.97
N THR A 260 -13.46 -10.78 19.61
CA THR A 260 -14.34 -11.95 19.81
C THR A 260 -14.99 -12.43 18.51
N GLN A 261 -15.31 -11.53 17.58
CA GLN A 261 -15.83 -11.88 16.26
C GLN A 261 -14.76 -12.55 15.38
N ALA A 262 -13.49 -12.14 15.52
CA ALA A 262 -12.35 -12.77 14.88
C ALA A 262 -12.02 -14.17 15.47
N GLY A 263 -12.74 -14.62 16.51
CA GLY A 263 -12.57 -15.93 17.12
C GLY A 263 -11.36 -16.05 18.04
N LEU A 264 -10.72 -14.93 18.41
CA LEU A 264 -9.56 -14.90 19.29
C LEU A 264 -9.97 -14.88 20.77
N SER A 265 -9.16 -15.51 21.63
CA SER A 265 -9.36 -15.44 23.08
C SER A 265 -9.04 -14.03 23.57
N TYR A 266 -10.03 -13.35 24.14
CA TYR A 266 -9.86 -11.99 24.64
C TYR A 266 -8.89 -11.94 25.84
N THR A 267 -7.67 -11.48 25.58
CA THR A 267 -6.70 -11.05 26.60
C THR A 267 -6.23 -9.64 26.26
N ARG A 268 -5.69 -8.92 27.25
CA ARG A 268 -5.21 -7.54 27.05
C ARG A 268 -4.15 -7.48 25.94
N ASP A 269 -3.21 -8.42 25.97
CA ASP A 269 -2.09 -8.46 25.03
C ASP A 269 -2.55 -8.84 23.62
N VAL A 270 -3.44 -9.84 23.49
CA VAL A 270 -3.99 -10.25 22.18
C VAL A 270 -4.85 -9.14 21.57
N ALA A 271 -5.63 -8.42 22.38
CA ALA A 271 -6.39 -7.28 21.89
C ALA A 271 -5.46 -6.16 21.41
N TRP A 272 -4.38 -5.87 22.14
CA TRP A 272 -3.41 -4.86 21.72
C TRP A 272 -2.67 -5.26 20.44
N GLU A 273 -2.27 -6.51 20.31
CA GLU A 273 -1.67 -7.04 19.09
C GLU A 273 -2.64 -7.01 17.91
N PHE A 274 -3.93 -7.33 18.13
CA PHE A 274 -4.98 -7.23 17.12
C PHE A 274 -5.22 -5.79 16.67
N PHE A 275 -5.09 -4.81 17.56
CA PHE A 275 -5.21 -3.39 17.22
C PHE A 275 -4.03 -2.89 16.36
N LEU A 276 -2.83 -3.42 16.59
CA LEU A 276 -1.62 -3.02 15.86
C LEU A 276 -1.48 -3.72 14.51
N ARG A 277 -2.26 -4.77 14.27
CA ARG A 277 -2.29 -5.53 13.03
C ARG A 277 -3.29 -4.94 12.03
#